data_AF-A0A4R3SSQ3-F1
#
_entry.id   AF-A0A4R3SSQ3-F1
#
_cell.length_a   1.000
_cell.length_b   1.000
_cell.length_c   1.000
_cell.angle_alpha   90.00
_cell.angle_beta   90.00
_cell.angle_gamma   90.00
#
_symmetry.space_group_name_H-M   'P 1'
#
loop_
_entity.id
_entity.type
_entity.pdbx_description
1 polymer ?
#
loop_
_entity_poly.entity_id
_entity_poly.type
_entity_poly.pdbx_seq_one_letter_code
_entity_poly.pdbx_strand_id
1 'polypeptide(L)'
;MTEKRKDYSRAAGAAALGARLRRLSERLDRETAEIYVARGIRFEQRWFGVLNQIVLNGPMTVGDIAEALCITHVSVSQARRALESAG
;
A
#
# COMPACT_ATOMS: atom_id res chain seq x y z
N MET A 1 38.69 -23.48 -8.85
CA MET A 1 38.63 -22.02 -8.60
C MET A 1 37.16 -21.63 -8.62
N THR A 2 36.52 -21.57 -7.45
CA THR A 2 35.07 -21.34 -7.35
C THR A 2 34.80 -19.85 -7.52
N GLU A 3 34.23 -19.45 -8.64
CA GLU A 3 33.77 -18.07 -8.86
C GLU A 3 32.81 -17.68 -7.72
N LYS A 4 33.25 -16.73 -6.91
CA LYS A 4 32.44 -16.17 -5.82
C LYS A 4 31.32 -15.37 -6.48
N ARG A 5 30.14 -15.99 -6.62
CA ARG A 5 28.93 -15.39 -7.20
C ARG A 5 28.74 -13.99 -6.62
N LYS A 6 28.90 -12.97 -7.47
CA LYS A 6 28.83 -11.55 -7.09
C LYS A 6 27.53 -11.32 -6.32
N ASP A 7 27.64 -10.70 -5.14
CA ASP A 7 26.46 -10.35 -4.34
C ASP A 7 25.61 -9.34 -5.12
N TYR A 8 24.57 -9.86 -5.78
CA TYR A 8 23.64 -9.09 -6.60
C TYR A 8 23.01 -7.94 -5.80
N SER A 9 22.73 -8.16 -4.52
CA SER A 9 22.10 -7.17 -3.64
C SER A 9 23.01 -5.97 -3.43
N ARG A 10 24.30 -6.22 -3.25
CA ARG A 10 25.31 -5.19 -3.06
C ARG A 10 25.64 -4.46 -4.36
N ALA A 11 25.59 -5.16 -5.49
CA ALA A 11 25.80 -4.58 -6.82
C ALA A 11 24.62 -3.70 -7.29
N ALA A 12 23.38 -4.10 -6.98
CA ALA A 12 22.18 -3.38 -7.39
C ALA A 12 21.78 -2.24 -6.43
N GLY A 13 22.45 -2.10 -5.28
CA GLY A 13 22.31 -0.95 -4.37
C GLY A 13 20.87 -0.66 -3.94
N ALA A 14 20.48 0.62 -3.95
CA ALA A 14 19.16 1.09 -3.53
C ALA A 14 17.99 0.48 -4.34
N ALA A 15 18.22 0.12 -5.61
CA ALA A 15 17.19 -0.51 -6.44
C ALA A 15 16.81 -1.91 -5.91
N ALA A 16 17.78 -2.65 -5.37
CA ALA A 16 17.52 -3.95 -4.75
C ALA A 16 16.69 -3.80 -3.47
N LEU A 17 16.87 -2.71 -2.72
CA LEU A 17 16.06 -2.40 -1.54
C LEU A 17 14.63 -2.03 -1.95
N GLY A 18 14.46 -1.10 -2.90
CA GLY A 18 13.15 -0.71 -3.41
C GLY A 18 12.34 -1.91 -3.94
N ALA A 19 12.97 -2.81 -4.69
CA ALA A 19 12.32 -4.03 -5.17
C ALA A 19 11.89 -4.97 -4.03
N ARG A 20 12.66 -5.05 -2.93
CA ARG A 20 12.28 -5.85 -1.74
C ARG A 20 11.11 -5.23 -0.99
N LEU A 21 11.13 -3.92 -0.79
CA LEU A 21 10.04 -3.19 -0.15
C LEU A 21 8.75 -3.33 -0.95
N ARG A 22 8.82 -3.22 -2.28
CA ARG A 22 7.66 -3.46 -3.15
C ARG A 22 7.10 -4.87 -3.00
N ARG A 23 7.95 -5.90 -3.05
CA ARG A 23 7.50 -7.30 -2.85
C ARG A 23 6.92 -7.55 -1.46
N LEU A 24 7.46 -6.90 -0.44
CA LEU A 24 6.91 -6.98 0.91
C LEU A 24 5.52 -6.34 0.98
N SER A 25 5.35 -5.14 0.42
CA SER A 25 4.04 -4.48 0.31
C SER A 25 3.02 -5.36 -0.41
N GLU A 26 3.37 -5.89 -1.59
CA GLU A 26 2.50 -6.78 -2.35
C GLU A 26 2.11 -8.04 -1.57
N ARG A 27 3.02 -8.55 -0.71
CA ARG A 27 2.71 -9.70 0.16
C ARG A 27 1.75 -9.32 1.28
N LEU A 28 2.00 -8.21 1.96
CA LEU A 28 1.12 -7.68 3.01
C LEU A 28 -0.29 -7.43 2.48
N ASP A 29 -0.41 -6.84 1.29
CA ASP A 29 -1.70 -6.60 0.67
C ASP A 29 -2.49 -7.90 0.43
N ARG A 30 -1.83 -8.95 -0.10
CA ARG A 30 -2.47 -10.26 -0.30
C ARG A 30 -2.87 -10.93 1.01
N GLU A 31 -1.95 -11.03 1.95
CA GLU A 31 -2.19 -11.69 3.25
C GLU A 31 -3.32 -10.99 4.02
N THR A 32 -3.36 -9.66 3.98
CA THR A 32 -4.42 -8.88 4.66
C THR A 32 -5.76 -9.05 3.98
N ALA A 33 -5.81 -9.09 2.64
CA ALA A 33 -7.04 -9.37 1.90
C ALA A 33 -7.61 -10.76 2.25
N GLU A 34 -6.77 -11.79 2.35
CA GLU A 34 -7.18 -13.13 2.77
C GLU A 34 -7.76 -13.13 4.19
N ILE A 35 -7.17 -12.36 5.11
CA ILE A 35 -7.69 -12.20 6.49
C ILE A 35 -9.08 -11.55 6.49
N TYR A 36 -9.30 -10.50 5.70
CA TYR A 36 -10.62 -9.87 5.61
C TYR A 36 -11.68 -10.84 5.07
N VAL A 37 -11.34 -11.58 4.00
CA VAL A 37 -12.23 -12.62 3.43
C VAL A 37 -12.55 -13.70 4.45
N ALA A 38 -11.54 -14.23 5.15
CA ALA A 38 -11.72 -15.26 6.18
C ALA A 38 -12.61 -14.80 7.34
N ARG A 39 -12.71 -13.50 7.59
CA ARG A 39 -13.57 -12.90 8.61
C ARG A 39 -14.93 -12.43 8.07
N GLY A 40 -15.22 -12.63 6.78
CA GLY A 40 -16.45 -12.16 6.15
C GLY A 40 -16.53 -10.63 6.04
N ILE A 41 -15.40 -9.93 6.10
CA ILE A 41 -15.32 -8.47 6.02
C ILE A 41 -15.05 -8.10 4.55
N ARG A 42 -15.99 -7.36 3.93
CA ARG A 42 -15.76 -6.75 2.61
C ARG A 42 -14.91 -5.49 2.78
N PHE A 43 -13.60 -5.65 2.78
CA PHE A 43 -12.66 -4.53 2.94
C PHE A 43 -11.36 -4.77 2.16
N GLU A 44 -10.81 -3.72 1.56
CA GLU A 44 -9.49 -3.74 0.92
C GLU A 44 -8.50 -2.84 1.66
N GLN A 45 -7.26 -3.29 1.79
CA GLN A 45 -6.21 -2.55 2.48
C GLN A 45 -6.00 -1.12 1.94
N ARG A 46 -6.18 -0.91 0.63
CA ARG A 46 -6.06 0.40 -0.02
C ARG A 46 -7.06 1.44 0.50
N TRP A 47 -8.17 0.99 1.09
CA TRP A 47 -9.21 1.86 1.64
C TRP A 47 -8.88 2.37 3.02
N PHE A 48 -8.05 1.64 3.77
CA PHE A 48 -7.74 1.92 5.16
C PHE A 48 -7.25 3.34 5.38
N GLY A 49 -6.25 3.80 4.61
CA GLY A 49 -5.69 5.14 4.80
C GLY A 49 -6.74 6.24 4.67
N VAL A 50 -7.51 6.22 3.57
CA VAL A 50 -8.54 7.25 3.30
C VAL A 50 -9.66 7.20 4.34
N LEU A 51 -10.22 6.02 4.63
CA LEU A 51 -11.30 5.88 5.61
C LEU A 51 -10.85 6.25 7.02
N ASN A 52 -9.66 5.80 7.43
CA ASN A 52 -9.16 6.05 8.77
C ASN A 52 -8.92 7.55 9.01
N GLN A 53 -8.45 8.29 7.99
CA GLN A 53 -8.32 9.75 8.08
C GLN A 53 -9.69 10.44 8.27
N ILE A 54 -10.71 9.99 7.55
CA ILE A 54 -12.07 10.53 7.67
C ILE A 54 -12.69 10.18 9.03
N VAL A 55 -12.49 8.95 9.52
CA VAL A 55 -12.99 8.50 10.83
C VAL A 55 -12.36 9.30 11.96
N LEU A 56 -11.05 9.58 11.89
CA LEU A 56 -10.34 10.27 12.96
C LEU A 56 -10.52 11.80 12.94
N ASN A 57 -10.60 12.40 11.75
CA ASN A 57 -10.55 13.86 11.59
C ASN A 57 -11.84 14.47 11.01
N GLY A 58 -12.84 13.65 10.67
CA GLY A 58 -14.05 14.09 10.00
C GLY A 58 -13.88 14.27 8.47
N PRO A 59 -14.80 14.99 7.81
CA PRO A 59 -14.70 15.25 6.38
C PRO A 59 -13.39 15.96 6.01
N MET A 60 -12.64 15.39 5.08
CA MET A 60 -11.36 15.91 4.59
C MET A 60 -11.36 16.00 3.07
N THR A 61 -10.61 16.96 2.50
CA THR A 61 -10.44 17.01 1.05
C THR A 61 -9.43 15.95 0.57
N VAL A 62 -9.42 15.67 -0.73
CA VAL A 62 -8.39 14.80 -1.34
C VAL A 62 -6.98 15.31 -1.09
N GLY A 63 -6.79 16.63 -1.04
CA GLY A 63 -5.51 17.26 -0.75
C GLY A 63 -5.06 17.01 0.69
N ASP A 64 -5.95 17.25 1.65
CA ASP A 64 -5.63 17.05 3.08
C ASP A 64 -5.25 15.59 3.36
N ILE A 65 -5.97 14.64 2.76
CA ILE A 65 -5.68 13.21 2.91
C ILE A 65 -4.34 12.84 2.24
N ALA A 66 -4.05 13.40 1.06
CA ALA A 66 -2.79 13.14 0.36
C ALA A 66 -1.59 13.63 1.18
N GLU A 67 -1.70 14.81 1.77
CA GLU A 67 -0.69 15.37 2.68
C GLU A 67 -0.53 14.53 3.94
N ALA A 68 -1.63 14.23 4.63
CA ALA A 68 -1.64 13.46 5.88
C ALA A 68 -1.04 12.04 5.72
N LEU A 69 -1.25 11.41 4.56
CA LEU A 69 -0.74 10.08 4.26
C LEU A 69 0.62 10.10 3.53
N CYS A 70 1.13 11.27 3.17
CA CYS A 70 2.33 11.45 2.34
C CYS A 70 2.27 10.63 1.04
N ILE A 71 1.12 10.64 0.36
CA ILE A 71 0.90 9.96 -0.93
C ILE A 71 0.39 10.95 -1.98
N THR A 72 0.31 10.51 -3.23
CA THR A 72 -0.17 11.39 -4.31
C THR A 72 -1.70 11.57 -4.26
N HIS A 73 -2.18 12.73 -4.73
CA HIS A 73 -3.62 12.99 -4.92
C HIS A 73 -4.27 11.94 -5.83
N VAL A 74 -3.53 11.41 -6.81
CA VAL A 74 -3.97 10.32 -7.70
C VAL A 74 -4.24 9.04 -6.89
N SER A 75 -3.35 8.68 -5.96
CA SER A 75 -3.51 7.49 -5.12
C SER A 75 -4.75 7.59 -4.23
N VAL A 76 -4.97 8.75 -3.60
CA VAL A 76 -6.19 9.03 -2.82
C VAL A 76 -7.43 8.93 -3.70
N SER A 77 -7.40 9.52 -4.90
CA SER A 77 -8.52 9.47 -5.84
C SER A 77 -8.86 8.06 -6.30
N GLN A 78 -7.85 7.22 -6.51
CA GLN A 78 -8.04 5.80 -6.86
C GLN A 78 -8.66 5.01 -5.71
N ALA A 79 -8.17 5.23 -4.47
CA ALA A 79 -8.75 4.60 -3.28
C ALA A 79 -10.20 5.02 -3.05
N ARG A 80 -10.51 6.33 -3.19
CA ARG A 80 -11.88 6.86 -3.11
C ARG A 80 -12.81 6.22 -4.15
N ARG A 81 -12.39 6.16 -5.42
CA ARG A 81 -13.19 5.53 -6.49
C ARG A 81 -13.43 4.04 -6.23
N ALA A 82 -12.42 3.32 -5.75
CA ALA A 82 -12.56 1.92 -5.40
C ALA A 82 -13.55 1.72 -4.24
N LEU A 83 -13.50 2.59 -3.22
CA LEU A 83 -14.48 2.62 -2.13
C LEU A 83 -15.90 2.84 -2.65
N GLU A 84 -16.11 3.90 -3.42
CA GLU A 84 -17.43 4.22 -3.99
C GLU A 84 -18.01 3.10 -4.86
N SER A 85 -17.15 2.34 -5.55
CA SER A 85 -17.58 1.19 -6.33
C SER A 85 -17.98 -0.03 -5.49
N ALA A 86 -17.51 -0.10 -4.23
CA ALA A 86 -17.78 -1.22 -3.33
C ALA A 86 -19.10 -1.07 -2.56
N GLY A 87 -19.66 0.14 -2.52
CA GLY A 87 -20.90 0.52 -1.82
C GLY A 87 -20.68 1.52 -0.70
#